data_AF-A0A165P037-F1
#
_entry.id   AF-A0A165P037-F1
#
_cell.length_a   1.000
_cell.length_b   1.000
_cell.length_c   1.000
_cell.angle_alpha   90.00
_cell.angle_beta   90.00
_cell.angle_gamma   90.00
#
_symmetry.space_group_name_H-M   'P 1'
#
loop_
_entity.id
_entity.type
_entity.pdbx_description
1 polymer ?
#
loop_
_entity_poly.entity_id
_entity_poly.type
_entity_poly.pdbx_seq_one_letter_code
_entity_poly.pdbx_strand_id
1 'polypeptide(L)'
;MPPTTMTSSEEAVVRLRQELQAGDNPDSVLQRIKDSIIWAPALAQSAAGKDLFAAISSSPWSPAWVAANAAYHAQLRDAEWQETEERWWSYPPVTADVSEVLELTFIDATPGDERWEPERIPCSAGEPFSHAAQRFRVVANKKHRHPLRPSLDYNLILEVRGSTRATFDSVASRTVSYLLGELKNGHSVQYVRDDGRPVDLRRWPALLFAPWDRARIMPSWCTTPESWFEPVPPPGFNAAKVPVDGAQFYLAVPTLHIPGIGIVPSASKPQLIARTLYWPVRYLKLMLTLGEYPLDEGRDYVPVPQRLVSSALTTEAARALLGRYIQSSSDIPRDDEPPKNKKRKKIASASDSQTLAIAWGLTLDDEGQPDWLHCVQPLLQWQDDYALDLKGLSRSLGQPHVRYKNCVWIGAAVLDADRRALECNVEENELQEVQRDGSSDWTERTQQWIKNLNTEGIDKLVEVAHDGAFVAGDIELSKADTDEWEAVILGAKPGLWRVFIGASGTVHLAWVREGELDYNALPQFSGDVVESEGDNWEELASFSVDSGMVGLFSKSALDTLVGDCDKQFAYETLVDAMNLDDLGGFMPGGIIISGDDGGYVVEGIKDDDGEVVKLRMRAD
;
A
#
# COMPACT_ATOMS: atom_id res chain seq x y z
N MET A 1 -9.75 -39.96 32.77
CA MET A 1 -10.18 -38.63 32.29
C MET A 1 -11.61 -38.78 31.81
N PRO A 2 -12.55 -37.92 32.21
CA PRO A 2 -13.89 -37.93 31.64
C PRO A 2 -13.81 -37.52 30.14
N PRO A 3 -14.65 -38.08 29.26
CA PRO A 3 -14.69 -37.66 27.87
C PRO A 3 -15.16 -36.20 27.80
N THR A 4 -14.33 -35.34 27.22
CA THR A 4 -14.70 -33.95 26.95
C THR A 4 -15.85 -33.95 25.94
N THR A 5 -17.04 -33.54 26.36
CA THR A 5 -18.21 -33.36 25.47
C THR A 5 -17.88 -32.30 24.41
N MET A 6 -17.89 -32.71 23.13
CA MET A 6 -17.64 -31.83 22.00
C MET A 6 -18.75 -30.77 21.89
N THR A 7 -18.38 -29.56 21.48
CA THR A 7 -19.37 -28.51 21.21
C THR A 7 -20.04 -28.73 19.85
N SER A 8 -21.26 -28.22 19.65
CA SER A 8 -21.99 -28.31 18.37
C SER A 8 -21.19 -27.75 17.18
N SER A 9 -20.30 -26.77 17.42
CA SER A 9 -19.40 -26.24 16.37
C SER A 9 -18.30 -27.23 15.99
N GLU A 10 -17.75 -27.97 16.95
CA GLU A 10 -16.69 -28.95 16.70
C GLU A 10 -17.22 -30.18 15.96
N GLU A 11 -18.45 -30.60 16.23
CA GLU A 11 -19.12 -31.67 15.48
C GLU A 11 -19.30 -31.29 13.99
N ALA A 12 -19.71 -30.05 13.71
CA ALA A 12 -19.84 -29.55 12.34
C ALA A 12 -18.48 -29.50 11.62
N VAL A 13 -17.42 -29.06 12.32
CA VAL A 13 -16.04 -29.02 11.82
C VAL A 13 -15.53 -30.42 11.49
N VAL A 14 -15.73 -31.41 12.37
CA VAL A 14 -15.31 -32.80 12.13
C VAL A 14 -16.02 -33.39 10.92
N ARG A 15 -17.34 -33.15 10.77
CA ARG A 15 -18.11 -33.61 9.62
C ARG A 15 -17.59 -33.01 8.31
N LEU A 16 -17.42 -31.70 8.24
CA LEU A 16 -16.91 -31.03 7.04
C LEU A 16 -15.49 -31.46 6.69
N ARG A 17 -14.63 -31.70 7.68
CA ARG A 17 -13.29 -32.28 7.46
C ARG A 17 -13.37 -33.67 6.84
N GLN A 18 -14.25 -34.54 7.34
CA GLN A 18 -14.43 -35.89 6.78
C GLN A 18 -14.97 -35.84 5.34
N GLU A 19 -15.94 -34.98 5.06
CA GLU A 19 -16.45 -34.75 3.69
C GLU A 19 -15.35 -34.25 2.77
N LEU A 20 -14.51 -33.31 3.22
CA LEU A 20 -13.39 -32.78 2.43
C LEU A 20 -12.32 -33.85 2.15
N GLN A 21 -12.04 -34.72 3.12
CA GLN A 21 -11.09 -35.84 2.98
C GLN A 21 -11.62 -36.97 2.11
N ALA A 22 -12.94 -37.15 2.02
CA ALA A 22 -13.56 -38.15 1.14
C ALA A 22 -13.33 -37.81 -0.35
N GLY A 23 -13.10 -36.54 -0.68
CA GLY A 23 -12.70 -36.10 -2.03
C GLY A 23 -13.85 -35.92 -3.02
N ASP A 24 -15.09 -36.21 -2.62
CA ASP A 24 -16.27 -36.00 -3.47
C ASP A 24 -16.66 -34.51 -3.47
N ASN A 25 -16.35 -33.82 -4.56
CA ASN A 25 -16.64 -32.39 -4.78
C ASN A 25 -16.03 -31.44 -3.71
N PRO A 26 -14.68 -31.36 -3.64
CA PRO A 26 -13.98 -30.57 -2.62
C PRO A 26 -14.36 -29.09 -2.65
N ASP A 27 -14.64 -28.51 -3.82
CA ASP A 27 -15.01 -27.09 -3.96
C ASP A 27 -16.35 -26.78 -3.28
N SER A 28 -17.34 -27.66 -3.40
CA SER A 28 -18.62 -27.49 -2.70
C SER A 28 -18.43 -27.56 -1.18
N VAL A 29 -17.57 -28.46 -0.70
CA VAL A 29 -17.28 -28.59 0.74
C VAL A 29 -16.52 -27.35 1.24
N LEU A 30 -15.53 -26.86 0.50
CA LEU A 30 -14.78 -25.64 0.82
C LEU A 30 -15.68 -24.41 0.86
N GLN A 31 -16.62 -24.28 -0.08
CA GLN A 31 -17.61 -23.20 -0.07
C GLN A 31 -18.52 -23.30 1.17
N ARG A 32 -19.00 -24.50 1.51
CA ARG A 32 -19.77 -24.72 2.75
C ARG A 32 -18.97 -24.42 4.01
N ILE A 33 -17.68 -24.74 4.04
CA ILE A 33 -16.78 -24.39 5.15
C ILE A 33 -16.73 -22.86 5.32
N LYS A 34 -16.49 -22.12 4.23
CA LYS A 34 -16.48 -20.65 4.23
C LYS A 34 -17.79 -20.08 4.78
N ASP A 35 -18.93 -20.63 4.35
CA ASP A 35 -20.24 -20.06 4.68
C ASP A 35 -20.78 -20.50 6.05
N SER A 36 -20.31 -21.64 6.59
CA SER A 36 -20.91 -22.25 7.79
C SER A 36 -20.00 -22.24 9.03
N ILE A 37 -18.68 -22.09 8.87
CA ILE A 37 -17.73 -22.10 9.99
C ILE A 37 -17.36 -20.68 10.40
N ILE A 38 -17.57 -20.39 11.69
CA ILE A 38 -17.07 -19.18 12.36
C ILE A 38 -15.79 -19.55 13.11
N TRP A 39 -14.65 -19.13 12.60
CA TRP A 39 -13.33 -19.35 13.14
C TRP A 39 -13.03 -18.41 14.30
N ALA A 40 -13.48 -18.78 15.49
CA ALA A 40 -13.03 -18.15 16.73
C ALA A 40 -11.65 -18.69 17.17
N PRO A 41 -10.83 -17.93 17.92
CA PRO A 41 -9.52 -18.39 18.40
C PRO A 41 -9.56 -19.72 19.16
N ALA A 42 -10.60 -19.93 19.98
CA ALA A 42 -10.79 -21.18 20.70
C ALA A 42 -11.00 -22.39 19.76
N LEU A 43 -11.76 -22.22 18.67
CA LEU A 43 -11.99 -23.26 17.68
C LEU A 43 -10.71 -23.54 16.87
N ALA A 44 -10.03 -22.49 16.39
CA ALA A 44 -8.79 -22.65 15.63
C ALA A 44 -7.66 -23.30 16.45
N GLN A 45 -7.64 -23.11 17.77
CA GLN A 45 -6.68 -23.75 18.66
C GLN A 45 -7.08 -25.18 19.07
N SER A 46 -8.35 -25.56 18.89
CA SER A 46 -8.84 -26.91 19.21
C SER A 46 -8.28 -27.95 18.24
N ALA A 47 -8.30 -29.22 18.63
CA ALA A 47 -7.84 -30.31 17.77
C ALA A 47 -8.67 -30.39 16.48
N ALA A 48 -10.00 -30.24 16.60
CA ALA A 48 -10.91 -30.28 15.45
C ALA A 48 -10.65 -29.13 14.47
N GLY A 49 -10.44 -27.90 14.96
CA GLY A 49 -10.14 -26.76 14.10
C GLY A 49 -8.80 -26.89 13.39
N LYS A 50 -7.75 -27.34 14.09
CA LYS A 50 -6.42 -27.61 13.49
C LYS A 50 -6.50 -28.66 12.39
N ASP A 51 -7.23 -29.75 12.63
CA ASP A 51 -7.40 -30.83 11.66
C ASP A 51 -8.19 -30.36 10.42
N LEU A 52 -9.24 -29.55 10.61
CA LEU A 52 -9.99 -28.99 9.49
C LEU A 52 -9.14 -28.01 8.68
N PHE A 53 -8.41 -27.10 9.34
CA PHE A 53 -7.53 -26.18 8.63
C PHE A 53 -6.44 -26.92 7.85
N ALA A 54 -5.82 -27.94 8.43
CA ALA A 54 -4.86 -28.79 7.73
C ALA A 54 -5.47 -29.47 6.49
N ALA A 55 -6.73 -29.92 6.57
CA ALA A 55 -7.44 -30.49 5.43
C ALA A 55 -7.73 -29.45 4.34
N ILE A 56 -8.11 -28.23 4.72
CA ILE A 56 -8.26 -27.09 3.79
C ILE A 56 -6.91 -26.80 3.12
N SER A 57 -5.82 -26.62 3.88
CA SER A 57 -4.49 -26.32 3.33
C SER A 57 -3.96 -27.42 2.40
N SER A 58 -4.38 -28.68 2.61
CA SER A 58 -3.97 -29.83 1.78
C SER A 58 -4.87 -30.06 0.56
N SER A 59 -5.97 -29.30 0.44
CA SER A 59 -6.90 -29.44 -0.69
C SER A 59 -6.31 -28.82 -1.97
N PRO A 60 -6.72 -29.31 -3.17
CA PRO A 60 -6.27 -28.73 -4.43
C PRO A 60 -6.60 -27.24 -4.53
N TRP A 61 -5.75 -26.51 -5.26
CA TRP A 61 -5.98 -25.09 -5.50
C TRP A 61 -7.25 -24.87 -6.32
N SER A 62 -8.13 -24.00 -5.84
CA SER A 62 -9.36 -23.57 -6.51
C SER A 62 -9.83 -22.22 -5.97
N PRO A 63 -10.76 -21.51 -6.65
CA PRO A 63 -11.36 -20.29 -6.10
C PRO A 63 -12.05 -20.51 -4.73
N ALA A 64 -12.68 -21.68 -4.52
CA ALA A 64 -13.29 -22.04 -3.26
C ALA A 64 -12.24 -22.25 -2.15
N TRP A 65 -11.10 -22.85 -2.50
CA TRP A 65 -9.95 -22.99 -1.59
C TRP A 65 -9.38 -21.64 -1.17
N VAL A 66 -9.20 -20.72 -2.13
CA VAL A 66 -8.74 -19.34 -1.88
C VAL A 66 -9.69 -18.65 -0.90
N ALA A 67 -11.00 -18.73 -1.16
CA ALA A 67 -12.02 -18.09 -0.35
C ALA A 67 -12.10 -18.68 1.07
N ALA A 68 -11.97 -20.00 1.23
CA ALA A 68 -11.99 -20.67 2.54
C ALA A 68 -10.76 -20.32 3.38
N ASN A 69 -9.56 -20.30 2.79
CA ASN A 69 -8.33 -19.87 3.48
C ASN A 69 -8.40 -18.40 3.88
N ALA A 70 -8.86 -17.53 2.97
CA ALA A 70 -9.03 -16.12 3.25
C ALA A 70 -10.03 -15.88 4.41
N ALA A 71 -11.14 -16.63 4.44
CA ALA A 71 -12.11 -16.54 5.53
C ALA A 71 -11.54 -16.97 6.88
N TYR A 72 -10.77 -18.07 6.95
CA TYR A 72 -10.08 -18.51 8.17
C TYR A 72 -9.17 -17.40 8.73
N HIS A 73 -8.28 -16.85 7.90
CA HIS A 73 -7.34 -15.83 8.33
C HIS A 73 -8.02 -14.50 8.63
N ALA A 74 -9.02 -14.09 7.87
CA ALA A 74 -9.77 -12.85 8.12
C ALA A 74 -10.50 -12.90 9.47
N GLN A 75 -11.25 -13.97 9.74
CA GLN A 75 -12.03 -14.08 10.98
C GLN A 75 -11.15 -14.15 12.23
N LEU A 76 -10.03 -14.88 12.17
CA LEU A 76 -9.08 -14.89 13.28
C LEU A 76 -8.45 -13.51 13.52
N ARG A 77 -8.09 -12.80 12.45
CA ARG A 77 -7.57 -11.43 12.58
C ARG A 77 -8.62 -10.46 13.13
N ASP A 78 -9.89 -10.60 12.74
CA ASP A 78 -10.98 -9.79 13.27
C ASP A 78 -11.21 -10.07 14.78
N ALA A 79 -11.10 -11.33 15.20
CA ALA A 79 -11.19 -11.69 16.62
C ALA A 79 -10.00 -11.15 17.43
N GLU A 80 -8.77 -11.26 16.90
CA GLU A 80 -7.57 -10.67 17.52
C GLU A 80 -7.67 -9.14 17.63
N TRP A 81 -8.26 -8.49 16.62
CA TRP A 81 -8.59 -7.06 16.70
C TRP A 81 -9.55 -6.82 17.86
N GLN A 82 -10.73 -7.43 17.88
CA GLN A 82 -11.74 -7.17 18.90
C GLN A 82 -11.17 -7.31 20.31
N GLU A 83 -10.39 -8.37 20.57
CA GLU A 83 -9.69 -8.55 21.84
C GLU A 83 -8.70 -7.41 22.13
N THR A 84 -7.93 -6.98 21.13
CA THR A 84 -6.97 -5.87 21.23
C THR A 84 -7.69 -4.56 21.57
N GLU A 85 -8.79 -4.25 20.90
CA GLU A 85 -9.57 -3.04 21.13
C GLU A 85 -10.19 -3.03 22.53
N GLU A 86 -10.88 -4.13 22.89
CA GLU A 86 -11.48 -4.29 24.21
C GLU A 86 -10.45 -4.10 25.32
N ARG A 87 -9.28 -4.72 25.14
CA ARG A 87 -8.22 -4.75 26.13
C ARG A 87 -7.41 -3.46 26.23
N TRP A 88 -7.19 -2.74 25.15
CA TRP A 88 -6.19 -1.65 25.14
C TRP A 88 -6.75 -0.26 24.88
N TRP A 89 -7.86 -0.17 24.14
CA TRP A 89 -8.33 1.12 23.62
C TRP A 89 -9.75 1.46 24.05
N SER A 90 -10.50 0.44 24.49
CA SER A 90 -11.82 0.59 25.06
C SER A 90 -11.78 0.66 26.59
N TYR A 91 -12.78 1.31 27.15
CA TYR A 91 -13.09 1.23 28.57
C TYR A 91 -14.60 1.20 28.76
N PRO A 92 -15.10 0.48 29.79
CA PRO A 92 -16.53 0.47 30.08
C PRO A 92 -16.97 1.89 30.49
N PRO A 93 -18.20 2.33 30.16
CA PRO A 93 -18.76 3.55 30.74
C PRO A 93 -19.00 3.39 32.24
N VAL A 94 -19.10 4.50 32.98
CA VAL A 94 -19.54 4.46 34.38
C VAL A 94 -21.06 4.28 34.35
N THR A 95 -21.56 3.18 34.90
CA THR A 95 -22.99 2.83 34.87
C THR A 95 -23.74 3.28 36.13
N ALA A 96 -23.05 3.88 37.09
CA ALA A 96 -23.65 4.39 38.33
C ALA A 96 -24.38 5.73 38.08
N ASP A 97 -25.34 6.03 38.96
CA ASP A 97 -26.01 7.33 38.94
C ASP A 97 -25.02 8.47 39.19
N VAL A 98 -25.29 9.65 38.62
CA VAL A 98 -24.39 10.82 38.71
C VAL A 98 -24.03 11.18 40.16
N SER A 99 -24.93 10.96 41.11
CA SER A 99 -24.71 11.18 42.54
C SER A 99 -23.74 10.20 43.21
N GLU A 100 -23.47 9.06 42.57
CA GLU A 100 -22.61 7.98 43.06
C GLU A 100 -21.25 7.93 42.34
N VAL A 101 -21.06 8.79 41.34
CA VAL A 101 -19.78 8.94 40.64
C VAL A 101 -18.78 9.64 41.54
N LEU A 102 -17.62 9.02 41.72
CA LEU A 102 -16.46 9.61 42.38
C LEU A 102 -15.27 9.66 41.41
N GLU A 103 -14.28 10.47 41.74
CA GLU A 103 -13.07 10.66 40.92
C GLU A 103 -11.84 10.12 41.65
N LEU A 104 -11.17 9.13 41.06
CA LEU A 104 -9.86 8.66 41.52
C LEU A 104 -8.75 9.45 40.84
N THR A 105 -7.76 9.90 41.61
CA THR A 105 -6.56 10.55 41.08
C THR A 105 -5.39 9.57 41.12
N PHE A 106 -4.94 9.12 39.96
CA PHE A 106 -3.77 8.26 39.81
C PHE A 106 -2.49 9.11 39.77
N ILE A 107 -1.54 8.82 40.67
CA ILE A 107 -0.31 9.59 40.84
C ILE A 107 0.89 8.70 40.55
N ASP A 108 1.70 9.14 39.58
CA ASP A 108 2.94 8.47 39.21
C ASP A 108 4.03 8.61 40.28
N ALA A 109 4.44 7.48 40.82
CA ALA A 109 5.54 7.32 41.78
C ALA A 109 6.71 6.51 41.18
N THR A 110 6.76 6.38 39.84
CA THR A 110 7.86 5.70 39.15
C THR A 110 9.17 6.46 39.34
N PRO A 111 10.26 5.80 39.77
CA PRO A 111 11.57 6.44 39.86
C PRO A 111 12.16 6.67 38.47
N GLY A 112 12.75 7.84 38.24
CA GLY A 112 13.42 8.19 36.98
C GLY A 112 13.15 9.64 36.55
N ASP A 113 13.64 10.00 35.37
CA ASP A 113 13.50 11.35 34.80
C ASP A 113 12.12 11.58 34.15
N GLU A 114 11.44 10.52 33.74
CA GLU A 114 10.08 10.59 33.20
C GLU A 114 9.04 10.46 34.32
N ARG A 115 8.30 11.55 34.58
CA ARG A 115 7.17 11.57 35.51
C ARG A 115 5.90 12.02 34.81
N TRP A 116 4.83 11.25 34.95
CA TRP A 116 3.54 11.61 34.37
C TRP A 116 2.73 12.49 35.33
N GLU A 117 1.96 13.41 34.74
CA GLU A 117 1.02 14.24 35.48
C GLU A 117 -0.11 13.37 36.07
N PRO A 118 -0.72 13.79 37.20
CA PRO A 118 -1.81 13.04 37.80
C PRO A 118 -3.02 12.88 36.87
N GLU A 119 -3.54 11.66 36.76
CA GLU A 119 -4.69 11.35 35.92
C GLU A 119 -5.95 11.17 36.76
N ARG A 120 -7.03 11.83 36.35
CA ARG A 120 -8.32 11.83 37.05
C ARG A 120 -9.32 10.95 36.31
N ILE A 121 -9.83 9.94 37.00
CA ILE A 121 -10.67 8.92 36.39
C ILE A 121 -12.00 8.82 37.12
N PRO A 122 -13.13 9.00 36.42
CA PRO A 122 -14.44 8.77 37.01
C PRO A 122 -14.68 7.28 37.24
N CYS A 123 -15.28 6.96 38.37
CA CYS A 123 -15.62 5.61 38.80
C CYS A 123 -16.79 5.61 39.78
N SER A 124 -17.18 4.43 40.25
CA SER A 124 -18.16 4.28 41.33
C SER A 124 -17.54 3.51 42.49
N ALA A 125 -18.07 3.68 43.71
CA ALA A 125 -17.54 2.98 44.88
C ALA A 125 -17.72 1.44 44.79
N GLY A 126 -18.79 0.98 44.14
CA GLY A 126 -19.18 -0.43 44.08
C GLY A 126 -18.59 -1.21 42.89
N GLU A 127 -18.04 -0.55 41.88
CA GLU A 127 -17.50 -1.27 40.73
C GLU A 127 -16.17 -1.97 41.04
N PRO A 128 -15.82 -3.03 40.28
CA PRO A 128 -14.49 -3.63 40.33
C PRO A 128 -13.41 -2.62 39.93
N PHE A 129 -12.28 -2.67 40.64
CA PHE A 129 -11.13 -1.81 40.36
C PHE A 129 -10.58 -2.01 38.95
N SER A 130 -10.70 -3.20 38.37
CA SER A 130 -10.33 -3.46 36.98
C SER A 130 -10.96 -2.46 36.00
N HIS A 131 -12.18 -1.99 36.24
CA HIS A 131 -12.85 -1.02 35.37
C HIS A 131 -12.22 0.37 35.50
N ALA A 132 -11.99 0.85 36.73
CA ALA A 132 -11.30 2.11 36.97
C ALA A 132 -9.84 2.09 36.47
N ALA A 133 -9.14 0.98 36.69
CA ALA A 133 -7.79 0.74 36.19
C ALA A 133 -7.73 0.70 34.66
N GLN A 134 -8.71 0.10 33.99
CA GLN A 134 -8.79 0.10 32.53
C GLN A 134 -9.00 1.50 31.98
N ARG A 135 -9.92 2.29 32.57
CA ARG A 135 -10.11 3.70 32.23
C ARG A 135 -8.82 4.50 32.39
N PHE A 136 -8.12 4.33 33.51
CA PHE A 136 -6.81 4.93 33.73
C PHE A 136 -5.80 4.54 32.65
N ARG A 137 -5.64 3.23 32.36
CA ARG A 137 -4.71 2.73 31.33
C ARG A 137 -4.96 3.38 29.98
N VAL A 138 -6.21 3.45 29.53
CA VAL A 138 -6.56 4.07 28.24
C VAL A 138 -6.22 5.56 28.23
N VAL A 139 -6.61 6.30 29.27
CA VAL A 139 -6.34 7.75 29.36
C VAL A 139 -4.84 8.04 29.40
N ALA A 140 -4.08 7.31 30.23
CA ALA A 140 -2.65 7.50 30.35
C ALA A 140 -1.91 7.13 29.05
N ASN A 141 -2.27 6.00 28.43
CA ASN A 141 -1.65 5.57 27.17
C ASN A 141 -1.95 6.54 26.02
N LYS A 142 -3.17 7.09 25.94
CA LYS A 142 -3.52 8.14 24.96
C LYS A 142 -2.58 9.35 25.00
N LYS A 143 -2.09 9.71 26.19
CA LYS A 143 -1.24 10.90 26.40
C LYS A 143 0.25 10.61 26.31
N HIS A 144 0.69 9.46 26.80
CA HIS A 144 2.11 9.23 27.10
C HIS A 144 2.76 8.08 26.33
N ARG A 145 1.99 7.28 25.60
CA ARG A 145 2.51 6.08 24.93
C ARG A 145 1.91 5.95 23.52
N HIS A 146 2.56 5.14 22.69
CA HIS A 146 2.01 4.75 21.41
C HIS A 146 0.92 3.69 21.62
N PRO A 147 -0.25 3.75 20.96
CA PRO A 147 -1.31 2.73 21.13
C PRO A 147 -0.90 1.29 20.82
N LEU A 148 0.18 1.07 20.08
CA LEU A 148 0.68 -0.27 19.72
C LEU A 148 1.73 -0.78 20.72
N ARG A 149 2.23 0.11 21.59
CA ARG A 149 3.12 -0.19 22.72
C ARG A 149 2.57 0.48 23.99
N PRO A 150 1.35 0.12 24.43
CA PRO A 150 0.80 0.67 25.66
C PRO A 150 1.60 0.17 26.87
N SER A 151 1.69 1.00 27.90
CA SER A 151 2.15 0.58 29.22
C SER A 151 1.08 -0.33 29.85
N LEU A 152 1.52 -1.48 30.38
CA LEU A 152 0.62 -2.56 30.83
C LEU A 152 0.68 -2.77 32.34
N ASP A 153 1.90 -2.78 32.85
CA ASP A 153 2.19 -3.24 34.18
C ASP A 153 2.29 -2.05 35.12
N TYR A 154 1.22 -1.88 35.89
CA TYR A 154 1.16 -0.87 36.94
C TYR A 154 1.08 -1.60 38.27
N ASN A 155 1.97 -1.20 39.17
CA ASN A 155 2.00 -1.67 40.54
C ASN A 155 1.45 -0.58 41.43
N LEU A 156 0.31 -0.86 42.06
CA LEU A 156 -0.29 0.01 43.05
C LEU A 156 0.52 -0.06 44.35
N ILE A 157 0.75 1.11 44.97
CA ILE A 157 1.42 1.21 46.26
C ILE A 157 0.35 1.15 47.36
N LEU A 158 0.22 0.00 48.01
CA LEU A 158 -0.65 -0.20 49.16
C LEU A 158 0.11 0.13 50.44
N GLU A 159 -0.48 0.91 51.34
CA GLU A 159 0.19 1.27 52.61
C GLU A 159 -0.16 0.34 53.79
N VAL A 160 -0.86 -0.76 53.50
CA VAL A 160 -1.20 -1.78 54.50
C VAL A 160 0.07 -2.52 54.94
N ARG A 161 0.55 -2.24 56.16
CA ARG A 161 1.70 -2.91 56.83
C ARG A 161 3.06 -2.73 56.14
N GLY A 162 3.38 -1.48 55.78
CA GLY A 162 4.64 -1.13 55.12
C GLY A 162 4.47 -1.23 53.61
N SER A 163 4.76 -0.13 52.90
CA SER A 163 4.41 0.10 51.48
C SER A 163 4.62 -1.15 50.60
N THR A 164 3.54 -1.91 50.41
CA THR A 164 3.55 -3.17 49.67
C THR A 164 3.08 -2.88 48.24
N ARG A 165 3.78 -3.43 47.25
CA ARG A 165 3.38 -3.30 45.85
C ARG A 165 2.42 -4.42 45.49
N ALA A 166 1.30 -4.07 44.86
CA ALA A 166 0.34 -5.02 44.30
C ALA A 166 0.13 -4.72 42.82
N THR A 167 0.19 -5.73 41.95
CA THR A 167 -0.13 -5.53 40.54
C THR A 167 -1.60 -5.18 40.38
N PHE A 168 -1.96 -4.39 39.38
CA PHE A 168 -3.37 -4.10 39.08
C PHE A 168 -4.21 -5.37 38.94
N ASP A 169 -3.66 -6.41 38.31
CA ASP A 169 -4.35 -7.70 38.13
C ASP A 169 -4.63 -8.41 39.46
N SER A 170 -3.73 -8.29 40.44
CA SER A 170 -3.92 -8.90 41.77
C SER A 170 -5.02 -8.25 42.61
N VAL A 171 -5.41 -7.01 42.27
CA VAL A 171 -6.47 -6.25 42.94
C VAL A 171 -7.70 -6.04 42.05
N ALA A 172 -7.69 -6.55 40.82
CA ALA A 172 -8.69 -6.31 39.78
C ALA A 172 -10.14 -6.59 40.22
N SER A 173 -10.37 -7.68 40.96
CA SER A 173 -11.70 -8.09 41.42
C SER A 173 -12.19 -7.37 42.68
N ARG A 174 -11.34 -6.58 43.35
CA ARG A 174 -11.73 -5.81 44.54
C ARG A 174 -12.55 -4.61 44.12
N THR A 175 -13.48 -4.17 44.96
CA THR A 175 -14.23 -2.94 44.68
C THR A 175 -13.36 -1.71 44.90
N VAL A 176 -13.70 -0.61 44.22
CA VAL A 176 -13.04 0.68 44.43
C VAL A 176 -13.09 1.11 45.90
N SER A 177 -14.26 0.97 46.56
CA SER A 177 -14.43 1.29 47.98
C SER A 177 -13.52 0.49 48.91
N TYR A 178 -13.32 -0.80 48.60
CA TYR A 178 -12.43 -1.65 49.38
C TYR A 178 -10.98 -1.16 49.26
N LEU A 179 -10.51 -0.86 48.05
CA LEU A 179 -9.15 -0.35 47.84
C LEU A 179 -8.94 1.03 48.47
N LEU A 180 -9.93 1.92 48.39
CA LEU A 180 -9.88 3.22 49.05
C LEU A 180 -9.68 3.09 50.57
N GLY A 181 -10.26 2.06 51.19
CA GLY A 181 -10.02 1.76 52.61
C GLY A 181 -8.59 1.30 52.94
N GLU A 182 -7.84 0.81 51.94
CA GLU A 182 -6.44 0.38 52.07
C GLU A 182 -5.44 1.51 51.70
N LEU A 183 -5.93 2.65 51.18
CA LEU A 183 -5.14 3.82 50.79
C LEU A 183 -5.16 4.89 51.88
N LYS A 184 -4.01 5.53 52.16
CA LYS A 184 -3.94 6.63 53.17
C LYS A 184 -4.55 7.95 52.71
N ASN A 185 -4.55 8.22 51.41
CA ASN A 185 -4.74 9.56 50.85
C ASN A 185 -6.11 9.74 50.15
N GLY A 186 -7.18 9.24 50.77
CA GLY A 186 -8.53 9.35 50.23
C GLY A 186 -8.61 8.80 48.80
N HIS A 187 -9.05 9.61 47.85
CA HIS A 187 -9.22 9.21 46.45
C HIS A 187 -7.94 9.20 45.60
N SER A 188 -6.75 9.28 46.23
CA SER A 188 -5.47 9.27 45.52
C SER A 188 -4.86 7.87 45.46
N VAL A 189 -4.59 7.37 44.26
CA VAL A 189 -3.99 6.07 43.98
C VAL A 189 -2.56 6.26 43.50
N GLN A 190 -1.57 5.90 44.31
CA GLN A 190 -0.17 5.92 43.87
C GLN A 190 0.20 4.64 43.13
N TYR A 191 0.92 4.76 42.03
CA TYR A 191 1.36 3.61 41.23
C TYR A 191 2.80 3.77 40.75
N VAL A 192 3.42 2.64 40.40
CA VAL A 192 4.72 2.55 39.73
C VAL A 192 4.53 1.82 38.41
N ARG A 193 4.99 2.41 37.31
CA ARG A 193 5.08 1.76 36.00
C ARG A 193 6.17 0.68 36.03
N ASP A 194 5.90 -0.45 35.41
CA ASP A 194 6.86 -1.54 35.20
C ASP A 194 7.07 -1.75 33.69
N ASP A 195 7.40 -0.66 32.99
CA ASP A 195 7.60 -0.63 31.53
C ASP A 195 8.76 -1.53 31.05
N GLY A 196 9.60 -2.03 31.97
CA GLY A 196 10.84 -2.75 31.67
C GLY A 196 10.78 -4.27 31.82
N ARG A 197 9.66 -4.87 32.26
CA ARG A 197 9.59 -6.34 32.41
C ARG A 197 9.24 -7.02 31.08
N PRO A 198 10.12 -7.90 30.56
CA PRO A 198 9.91 -8.57 29.27
C PRO A 198 8.88 -9.71 29.32
N VAL A 199 8.07 -9.83 30.38
CA VAL A 199 7.36 -11.08 30.69
C VAL A 199 6.23 -11.36 29.69
N ASP A 200 5.76 -10.37 28.93
CA ASP A 200 4.67 -10.61 27.97
C ASP A 200 4.70 -9.70 26.73
N LEU A 201 5.89 -9.45 26.18
CA LEU A 201 6.06 -8.64 24.96
C LEU A 201 5.17 -9.15 23.81
N ARG A 202 4.88 -10.45 23.78
CA ARG A 202 3.98 -11.15 22.84
C ARG A 202 2.55 -10.60 22.79
N ARG A 203 2.12 -9.80 23.77
CA ARG A 203 0.77 -9.23 23.82
C ARG A 203 0.66 -7.81 23.29
N TRP A 204 1.76 -7.17 22.92
CA TRP A 204 1.68 -5.84 22.33
C TRP A 204 1.00 -5.89 20.96
N PRO A 205 0.05 -4.97 20.67
CA PRO A 205 -0.56 -4.88 19.35
C PRO A 205 0.48 -4.76 18.23
N ALA A 206 1.62 -4.12 18.52
CA ALA A 206 2.78 -4.07 17.64
C ALA A 206 3.26 -5.45 17.13
N LEU A 207 3.18 -6.50 17.94
CA LEU A 207 3.67 -7.83 17.54
C LEU A 207 2.61 -8.69 16.86
N LEU A 208 1.33 -8.33 17.03
CA LEU A 208 0.19 -9.08 16.49
C LEU A 208 -0.07 -8.71 15.02
N PHE A 209 0.14 -7.45 14.66
CA PHE A 209 -0.23 -6.93 13.35
C PHE A 209 0.98 -6.39 12.58
N ALA A 210 1.05 -6.71 11.29
CA ALA A 210 2.06 -6.15 10.39
C ALA A 210 1.86 -4.63 10.21
N PRO A 211 2.93 -3.86 9.93
CA PRO A 211 2.86 -2.41 9.75
C PRO A 211 1.72 -1.90 8.85
N TRP A 212 1.51 -2.54 7.71
CA TRP A 212 0.47 -2.17 6.74
C TRP A 212 -0.95 -2.57 7.14
N ASP A 213 -1.12 -3.57 8.01
CA ASP A 213 -2.43 -4.00 8.51
C ASP A 213 -2.93 -3.11 9.67
N ARG A 214 -2.02 -2.35 10.31
CA ARG A 214 -2.33 -1.56 11.51
C ARG A 214 -3.28 -0.39 11.25
N ALA A 215 -3.45 0.05 10.01
CA ALA A 215 -4.43 1.10 9.67
C ALA A 215 -5.84 0.76 10.17
N ARG A 216 -6.19 -0.54 10.19
CA ARG A 216 -7.51 -1.02 10.61
C ARG A 216 -7.70 -1.02 12.11
N ILE A 217 -6.62 -1.26 12.87
CA ILE A 217 -6.69 -1.40 14.33
C ILE A 217 -6.39 -0.07 15.05
N MET A 218 -5.74 0.89 14.39
CA MET A 218 -5.37 2.14 15.05
C MET A 218 -6.63 2.85 15.55
N PRO A 219 -6.69 3.21 16.84
CA PRO A 219 -7.87 3.87 17.38
C PRO A 219 -8.14 5.20 16.67
N SER A 220 -9.41 5.57 16.52
CA SER A 220 -9.82 6.79 15.81
C SER A 220 -9.23 8.10 16.38
N TRP A 221 -8.82 8.10 17.64
CA TRP A 221 -8.15 9.23 18.29
C TRP A 221 -6.64 9.31 17.99
N CYS A 222 -6.08 8.31 17.31
CA CYS A 222 -4.66 8.21 16.99
C CYS A 222 -4.45 8.41 15.49
N THR A 223 -4.44 9.67 15.07
CA THR A 223 -4.24 10.05 13.67
C THR A 223 -2.84 10.60 13.45
N THR A 224 -2.31 10.41 12.24
CA THR A 224 -1.02 10.97 11.84
C THR A 224 -1.14 12.49 11.74
N PRO A 225 -0.35 13.28 12.50
CA PRO A 225 -0.41 14.73 12.46
C PRO A 225 -0.12 15.29 11.06
N GLU A 226 -0.88 16.31 10.66
CA GLU A 226 -0.66 17.03 9.39
C GLU A 226 0.64 17.84 9.38
N SER A 227 1.17 18.17 10.57
CA SER A 227 2.45 18.86 10.72
C SER A 227 3.65 17.98 10.39
N TRP A 228 3.47 16.67 10.20
CA TRP A 228 4.55 15.77 9.81
C TRP A 228 4.86 15.91 8.32
N PHE A 229 6.15 15.78 7.99
CA PHE A 229 6.70 16.00 6.67
C PHE A 229 6.34 14.85 5.73
N GLU A 230 5.76 15.14 4.56
CA GLU A 230 5.54 14.12 3.52
C GLU A 230 6.87 13.82 2.80
N PRO A 231 7.41 12.59 2.93
CA PRO A 231 8.69 12.26 2.32
C PRO A 231 8.55 11.89 0.85
N VAL A 232 9.62 12.15 0.09
CA VAL A 232 9.69 11.78 -1.32
C VAL A 232 9.71 10.25 -1.45
N PRO A 233 8.80 9.63 -2.22
CA PRO A 233 8.78 8.18 -2.43
C PRO A 233 10.08 7.67 -3.06
N PRO A 234 10.52 6.43 -2.75
CA PRO A 234 11.64 5.81 -3.44
C PRO A 234 11.25 5.55 -4.91
N PRO A 235 12.23 5.52 -5.84
CA PRO A 235 11.96 5.37 -7.28
C PRO A 235 11.04 4.18 -7.62
N GLY A 236 11.22 3.04 -6.94
CA GLY A 236 10.44 1.83 -7.17
C GLY A 236 9.02 1.84 -6.59
N PHE A 237 8.58 2.91 -5.93
CA PHE A 237 7.24 2.96 -5.33
C PHE A 237 6.12 3.08 -6.37
N ASN A 238 6.31 3.92 -7.38
CA ASN A 238 5.34 4.16 -8.45
C ASN A 238 5.52 3.20 -9.64
N ALA A 239 6.59 2.40 -9.66
CA ALA A 239 6.82 1.44 -10.72
C ALA A 239 5.70 0.40 -10.78
N ALA A 240 5.38 -0.06 -12.00
CA ALA A 240 4.35 -1.07 -12.22
C ALA A 240 4.59 -2.27 -11.30
N LYS A 241 3.55 -2.63 -10.53
CA LYS A 241 3.61 -3.80 -9.64
C LYS A 241 3.61 -5.04 -10.50
N VAL A 242 4.80 -5.57 -10.80
CA VAL A 242 4.93 -6.83 -11.52
C VAL A 242 4.31 -7.93 -10.64
N PRO A 243 3.22 -8.61 -11.08
CA PRO A 243 2.55 -9.64 -10.30
C PRO A 243 3.33 -10.97 -10.33
N VAL A 244 4.64 -10.92 -10.14
CA VAL A 244 5.51 -12.09 -10.03
C VAL A 244 5.59 -12.47 -8.55
N ASP A 245 5.32 -13.75 -8.26
CA ASP A 245 5.39 -14.29 -6.89
C ASP A 245 6.77 -14.04 -6.27
N GLY A 246 6.78 -13.53 -5.05
CA GLY A 246 8.01 -13.16 -4.35
C GLY A 246 8.71 -11.88 -4.83
N ALA A 247 8.22 -11.20 -5.87
CA ALA A 247 8.81 -9.93 -6.31
C ALA A 247 8.67 -8.83 -5.24
N GLN A 248 9.72 -8.04 -5.09
CA GLN A 248 9.75 -6.91 -4.16
C GLN A 248 8.91 -5.74 -4.68
N PHE A 249 8.11 -5.11 -3.84
CA PHE A 249 7.51 -3.80 -4.13
C PHE A 249 7.34 -3.02 -2.83
N TYR A 250 6.92 -1.76 -2.91
CA TYR A 250 6.75 -0.92 -1.73
C TYR A 250 5.27 -0.74 -1.34
N LEU A 251 5.03 -0.61 -0.04
CA LEU A 251 3.79 -0.07 0.53
C LEU A 251 4.08 1.22 1.28
N ALA A 252 3.20 2.20 1.13
CA ALA A 252 3.18 3.40 1.95
C ALA A 252 2.56 3.05 3.31
N VAL A 253 3.35 3.17 4.38
CA VAL A 253 2.93 2.90 5.75
C VAL A 253 3.04 4.19 6.56
N PRO A 254 1.95 4.71 7.14
CA PRO A 254 2.04 5.86 8.04
C PRO A 254 3.06 5.61 9.15
N THR A 255 3.92 6.59 9.46
CA THR A 255 4.96 6.45 10.49
C THR A 255 4.37 6.11 11.85
N LEU A 256 3.17 6.61 12.15
CA LEU A 256 2.42 6.31 13.37
C LEU A 256 1.95 4.84 13.45
N HIS A 257 2.08 4.05 12.39
CA HIS A 257 1.86 2.61 12.47
C HIS A 257 3.12 1.89 12.95
N ILE A 258 4.27 2.56 13.09
CA ILE A 258 5.52 2.00 13.57
C ILE A 258 5.76 2.47 15.01
N PRO A 259 5.74 1.56 16.00
CA PRO A 259 5.89 1.90 17.41
C PRO A 259 7.34 2.13 17.85
N GLY A 260 7.99 3.08 17.18
CA GLY A 260 9.31 3.57 17.57
C GLY A 260 9.25 4.46 18.81
N ILE A 261 10.36 4.54 19.53
CA ILE A 261 10.49 5.41 20.71
C ILE A 261 10.37 6.87 20.26
N GLY A 262 9.39 7.58 20.82
CA GLY A 262 9.10 8.98 20.47
C GLY A 262 8.14 9.16 19.30
N ILE A 263 7.71 8.07 18.62
CA ILE A 263 6.65 8.14 17.62
C ILE A 263 5.30 8.10 18.36
N VAL A 264 4.68 9.27 18.56
CA VAL A 264 3.34 9.41 19.14
C VAL A 264 2.60 10.54 18.43
N PRO A 265 1.25 10.58 18.43
CA PRO A 265 0.50 11.64 17.73
C PRO A 265 0.83 13.05 18.21
N SER A 266 1.22 13.18 19.48
CA SER A 266 1.62 14.45 20.09
C SER A 266 3.10 14.80 19.87
N ALA A 267 3.85 13.99 19.12
CA ALA A 267 5.29 14.17 18.95
C ALA A 267 5.59 15.46 18.18
N SER A 268 6.30 16.37 18.86
CA SER A 268 6.88 17.59 18.29
C SER A 268 8.40 17.50 18.13
N LYS A 269 8.98 16.35 18.52
CA LYS A 269 10.39 16.02 18.35
C LYS A 269 10.50 14.59 17.81
N PRO A 270 11.44 14.31 16.89
CA PRO A 270 12.34 15.26 16.22
C PRO A 270 11.59 16.36 15.43
N GLN A 271 12.25 17.47 15.11
CA GLN A 271 11.59 18.62 14.46
C GLN A 271 10.99 18.26 13.10
N LEU A 272 11.62 17.32 12.39
CA LEU A 272 11.12 16.76 11.15
C LEU A 272 10.80 15.28 11.39
N ILE A 273 9.53 14.92 11.27
CA ILE A 273 9.05 13.53 11.36
C ILE A 273 8.45 13.19 10.00
N ALA A 274 8.91 12.10 9.39
CA ALA A 274 8.31 11.55 8.18
C ALA A 274 6.85 11.19 8.46
N ARG A 275 5.93 11.57 7.58
CA ARG A 275 4.52 11.16 7.68
C ARG A 275 4.31 9.71 7.25
N THR A 276 5.05 9.31 6.23
CA THR A 276 4.94 8.02 5.54
C THR A 276 6.30 7.33 5.50
N LEU A 277 6.33 6.02 5.69
CA LEU A 277 7.49 5.15 5.52
C LEU A 277 7.21 4.18 4.38
N TYR A 278 8.15 4.04 3.45
CA TYR A 278 8.02 3.16 2.30
C TYR A 278 8.63 1.79 2.63
N TRP A 279 7.75 0.80 2.83
CA TRP A 279 8.11 -0.52 3.34
C TRP A 279 8.19 -1.55 2.21
N PRO A 280 9.32 -2.25 2.02
CA PRO A 280 9.46 -3.28 1.00
C PRO A 280 8.77 -4.57 1.44
N VAL A 281 7.88 -5.05 0.58
CA VAL A 281 7.06 -6.24 0.80
C VAL A 281 7.12 -7.16 -0.41
N ARG A 282 6.56 -8.36 -0.26
CA ARG A 282 6.31 -9.32 -1.34
C ARG A 282 4.97 -10.03 -1.14
N TYR A 283 4.38 -10.49 -2.23
CA TYR A 283 3.30 -11.44 -2.16
C TYR A 283 3.84 -12.83 -1.80
N LEU A 284 3.17 -13.51 -0.87
CA LEU A 284 3.43 -14.89 -0.49
C LEU A 284 2.28 -15.76 -1.02
N LYS A 285 2.41 -16.26 -2.26
CA LYS A 285 1.32 -16.97 -2.95
C LYS A 285 0.72 -18.15 -2.16
N LEU A 286 1.56 -18.91 -1.45
CA LEU A 286 1.12 -20.04 -0.62
C LEU A 286 0.22 -19.63 0.56
N MET A 287 0.39 -18.41 1.06
CA MET A 287 -0.36 -17.88 2.20
C MET A 287 -1.45 -16.90 1.77
N LEU A 288 -1.47 -16.50 0.49
CA LEU A 288 -2.33 -15.44 -0.04
C LEU A 288 -2.23 -14.14 0.78
N THR A 289 -1.05 -13.87 1.35
CA THR A 289 -0.80 -12.72 2.21
C THR A 289 0.42 -11.93 1.75
N LEU A 290 0.51 -10.71 2.26
CA LEU A 290 1.70 -9.88 2.16
C LEU A 290 2.69 -10.29 3.24
N GLY A 291 3.95 -10.43 2.86
CA GLY A 291 5.06 -10.62 3.77
C GLY A 291 6.08 -9.49 3.63
N GLU A 292 6.82 -9.23 4.70
CA GLU A 292 8.01 -8.40 4.63
C GLU A 292 9.02 -9.01 3.63
N TYR A 293 9.67 -8.16 2.84
CA TYR A 293 10.73 -8.60 1.95
C TYR A 293 12.04 -8.79 2.76
N PRO A 294 12.66 -9.98 2.73
CA PRO A 294 13.89 -10.22 3.49
C PRO A 294 15.06 -9.46 2.83
N LEU A 295 15.63 -8.50 3.55
CA LEU A 295 16.82 -7.77 3.12
C LEU A 295 18.08 -8.46 3.68
N ASP A 296 19.03 -8.74 2.81
CA ASP A 296 20.34 -9.29 3.20
C ASP A 296 21.20 -8.20 3.86
N GLU A 297 21.44 -8.32 5.17
CA GLU A 297 22.27 -7.37 5.94
C GLU A 297 23.73 -7.30 5.45
N GLY A 298 24.22 -8.34 4.76
CA GLY A 298 25.57 -8.38 4.20
C GLY A 298 25.69 -7.73 2.81
N ARG A 299 24.56 -7.36 2.19
CA ARG A 299 24.54 -6.73 0.86
C ARG A 299 24.69 -5.22 0.99
N ASP A 300 25.47 -4.67 0.07
CA ASP A 300 25.64 -3.24 -0.11
C ASP A 300 24.52 -2.70 -1.02
N TYR A 301 23.62 -1.91 -0.46
CA TYR A 301 22.47 -1.34 -1.18
C TYR A 301 22.71 0.10 -1.61
N VAL A 302 23.79 0.74 -1.16
CA VAL A 302 24.08 2.15 -1.45
C VAL A 302 25.26 2.23 -2.41
N PRO A 303 25.02 2.58 -3.69
CA PRO A 303 26.10 2.82 -4.65
C PRO A 303 27.11 3.80 -4.07
N VAL A 304 28.42 3.55 -4.28
CA VAL A 304 29.51 4.37 -3.74
C VAL A 304 29.31 5.89 -4.01
N PRO A 305 28.89 6.33 -5.22
CA PRO A 305 28.67 7.76 -5.49
C PRO A 305 27.52 8.39 -4.69
N GLN A 306 26.60 7.57 -4.17
CA GLN A 306 25.43 8.02 -3.40
C GLN A 306 25.67 7.99 -1.89
N ARG A 307 26.90 7.67 -1.46
CA ARG A 307 27.29 7.71 -0.05
C ARG A 307 27.58 9.13 0.38
N LEU A 308 26.84 9.57 1.39
CA LEU A 308 26.95 10.90 1.98
C LEU A 308 27.79 10.81 3.24
N VAL A 309 28.75 11.73 3.38
CA VAL A 309 29.53 11.88 4.62
C VAL A 309 28.63 12.48 5.69
N SER A 310 28.45 11.77 6.81
CA SER A 310 27.50 12.15 7.86
C SER A 310 27.70 13.58 8.37
N SER A 311 28.96 13.95 8.68
CA SER A 311 29.33 15.26 9.23
C SER A 311 29.25 16.44 8.25
N ALA A 312 29.01 16.17 6.97
CA ALA A 312 28.89 17.18 5.92
C ALA A 312 27.49 17.20 5.28
N LEU A 313 26.52 16.52 5.88
CA LEU A 313 25.14 16.50 5.39
C LEU A 313 24.49 17.87 5.48
N THR A 314 23.87 18.31 4.39
CA THR A 314 22.93 19.44 4.42
C THR A 314 21.58 18.98 4.97
N THR A 315 20.76 19.93 5.42
CA THR A 315 19.39 19.65 5.89
C THR A 315 18.53 19.02 4.81
N GLU A 316 18.67 19.45 3.55
CA GLU A 316 17.94 18.88 2.41
C GLU A 316 18.37 17.43 2.14
N ALA A 317 19.67 17.15 2.18
CA ALA A 317 20.21 15.81 1.98
C ALA A 317 19.75 14.85 3.09
N ALA A 318 19.81 15.29 4.35
CA ALA A 318 19.31 14.51 5.48
C ALA A 318 17.78 14.31 5.40
N ARG A 319 17.03 15.34 4.97
CA ARG A 319 15.58 15.26 4.75
C ARG A 319 15.21 14.27 3.65
N ALA A 320 16.00 14.17 2.58
CA ALA A 320 15.77 13.23 1.48
C ALA A 320 15.91 11.75 1.88
N LEU A 321 16.52 11.46 3.04
CA LEU A 321 16.61 10.12 3.59
C LEU A 321 15.35 9.69 4.36
N LEU A 322 14.53 10.65 4.81
CA LEU A 322 13.34 10.39 5.60
C LEU A 322 12.30 9.58 4.82
N GLY A 323 11.64 8.65 5.50
CA GLY A 323 10.63 7.76 4.94
C GLY A 323 11.20 6.55 4.19
N ARG A 324 12.52 6.48 3.98
CA ARG A 324 13.17 5.45 3.15
C ARG A 324 14.03 4.51 3.97
N TYR A 325 14.31 3.35 3.40
CA TYR A 325 15.40 2.51 3.88
C TYR A 325 16.74 3.22 3.59
N ILE A 326 17.59 3.23 4.60
CA ILE A 326 18.94 3.76 4.55
C ILE A 326 19.92 2.67 4.93
N GLN A 327 21.13 2.74 4.37
CA GLN A 327 22.27 2.01 4.88
C GLN A 327 23.28 2.99 5.44
N SER A 328 23.82 2.68 6.60
CA SER A 328 24.88 3.45 7.26
C SER A 328 26.04 2.54 7.60
N SER A 329 27.25 3.09 7.63
CA SER A 329 28.42 2.37 8.13
C SER A 329 29.25 3.21 9.09
N SER A 330 29.87 2.54 10.06
CA SER A 330 30.90 3.11 10.92
C SER A 330 32.32 3.04 10.31
N ASP A 331 32.48 2.35 9.19
CA ASP A 331 33.78 2.19 8.53
C ASP A 331 33.99 3.25 7.45
N ILE A 332 35.24 3.68 7.28
CA ILE A 332 35.65 4.56 6.19
C ILE A 332 35.49 3.79 4.87
N PRO A 333 34.90 4.38 3.82
CA PRO A 333 34.81 3.74 2.51
C PRO A 333 36.18 3.25 2.07
N ARG A 334 36.31 1.95 1.77
CA ARG A 334 37.51 1.44 1.12
C ARG A 334 37.51 1.90 -0.33
N ASP A 335 38.42 2.79 -0.69
CA ASP A 335 38.82 3.05 -2.08
C ASP A 335 39.57 1.82 -2.61
N ASP A 336 38.89 0.72 -2.93
CA ASP A 336 39.59 -0.47 -3.41
C ASP A 336 39.14 -0.87 -4.82
N GLU A 337 40.03 -0.60 -5.79
CA GLU A 337 40.31 -1.55 -6.87
C GLU A 337 40.31 -2.99 -6.33
N PRO A 338 39.87 -3.99 -7.12
CA PRO A 338 39.80 -5.36 -6.65
C PRO A 338 41.17 -5.84 -6.13
N PRO A 339 41.24 -6.51 -4.97
CA PRO A 339 42.50 -6.89 -4.36
C PRO A 339 43.27 -7.87 -5.25
N LYS A 340 44.39 -7.39 -5.82
CA LYS A 340 45.22 -8.12 -6.78
C LYS A 340 45.96 -9.35 -6.24
N ASN A 341 45.79 -9.79 -4.99
CA ASN A 341 46.58 -10.90 -4.45
C ASN A 341 45.84 -11.92 -3.57
N LYS A 342 45.99 -13.19 -3.97
CA LYS A 342 45.46 -14.45 -3.42
C LYS A 342 45.95 -14.80 -1.99
N LYS A 343 45.76 -13.92 -1.01
CA LYS A 343 45.90 -14.32 0.41
C LYS A 343 44.65 -13.92 1.20
N ARG A 344 43.67 -14.81 1.19
CA ARG A 344 42.55 -14.86 2.15
C ARG A 344 43.11 -14.95 3.57
N LYS A 345 43.37 -13.81 4.22
CA LYS A 345 43.16 -13.70 5.66
C LYS A 345 41.65 -13.65 5.87
N LYS A 346 41.14 -14.37 6.86
CA LYS A 346 39.77 -14.21 7.39
C LYS A 346 39.61 -12.74 7.80
N ILE A 347 39.09 -11.93 6.89
CA ILE A 347 38.65 -10.56 7.14
C ILE A 347 37.32 -10.71 7.88
N ALA A 348 37.19 -10.08 9.05
CA ALA A 348 35.90 -9.92 9.72
C ALA A 348 34.89 -9.45 8.67
N SER A 349 33.77 -10.15 8.52
CA SER A 349 32.83 -9.90 7.44
C SER A 349 32.41 -8.44 7.43
N ALA A 350 32.32 -7.85 6.25
CA ALA A 350 31.82 -6.48 6.03
C ALA A 350 30.41 -6.23 6.63
N SER A 351 29.74 -7.27 7.13
CA SER A 351 28.45 -7.25 7.81
C SER A 351 28.44 -6.52 9.15
N ASP A 352 29.56 -6.51 9.90
CA ASP A 352 29.49 -6.11 11.32
C ASP A 352 29.48 -4.58 11.52
N SER A 353 29.86 -3.81 10.50
CA SER A 353 29.95 -2.34 10.55
C SER A 353 28.88 -1.61 9.76
N GLN A 354 28.02 -2.33 9.04
CA GLN A 354 26.91 -1.77 8.26
C GLN A 354 25.59 -1.99 8.99
N THR A 355 24.65 -1.08 8.82
CA THR A 355 23.30 -1.20 9.38
C THR A 355 22.30 -0.71 8.36
N LEU A 356 21.24 -1.50 8.15
CA LEU A 356 20.10 -1.19 7.30
C LEU A 356 18.89 -0.89 8.19
N ALA A 357 18.20 0.21 7.94
CA ALA A 357 17.01 0.61 8.71
C ALA A 357 16.16 1.64 7.97
N ILE A 358 15.02 2.01 8.53
CA ILE A 358 14.16 3.06 8.00
C ILE A 358 14.40 4.35 8.78
N ALA A 359 14.73 5.44 8.09
CA ALA A 359 14.85 6.76 8.71
C ALA A 359 13.46 7.41 8.85
N TRP A 360 13.05 7.74 10.07
CA TRP A 360 11.70 8.26 10.35
C TRP A 360 11.70 9.69 10.88
N GLY A 361 12.82 10.19 11.42
CA GLY A 361 12.86 11.55 11.94
C GLY A 361 14.25 12.18 12.00
N LEU A 362 14.30 13.51 11.95
CA LEU A 362 15.54 14.29 11.90
C LEU A 362 15.52 15.41 12.95
N THR A 363 16.46 15.35 13.89
CA THR A 363 16.71 16.43 14.84
C THR A 363 17.66 17.43 14.23
N LEU A 364 17.32 18.72 14.36
CA LEU A 364 18.18 19.83 13.99
C LEU A 364 18.75 20.49 15.24
N ASP A 365 19.96 21.04 15.12
CA ASP A 365 20.58 21.85 16.17
C ASP A 365 20.04 23.29 16.18
N ASP A 366 20.60 24.12 17.06
CA ASP A 366 20.19 25.51 17.23
C ASP A 366 20.50 26.37 15.99
N GLU A 367 21.43 25.94 15.15
CA GLU A 367 21.78 26.53 13.85
C GLU A 367 20.96 25.97 12.67
N GLY A 368 20.03 25.05 12.93
CA GLY A 368 19.19 24.41 11.92
C GLY A 368 19.89 23.35 11.07
N GLN A 369 21.09 22.90 11.48
CA GLN A 369 21.86 21.86 10.82
C GLN A 369 21.48 20.46 11.32
N PRO A 370 21.70 19.40 10.50
CA PRO A 370 21.42 18.02 10.90
C PRO A 370 22.20 17.60 12.15
N ASP A 371 21.48 17.19 13.19
CA ASP A 371 22.05 16.78 14.48
C ASP A 371 21.96 15.25 14.67
N TRP A 372 20.74 14.71 14.58
CA TRP A 372 20.47 13.28 14.75
C TRP A 372 19.48 12.76 13.72
N LEU A 373 19.78 11.60 13.14
CA LEU A 373 18.81 10.86 12.32
C LEU A 373 18.24 9.68 13.12
N HIS A 374 16.94 9.72 13.39
CA HIS A 374 16.19 8.70 14.11
C HIS A 374 15.74 7.61 13.15
N CYS A 375 16.02 6.37 13.52
CA CYS A 375 15.86 5.20 12.66
C CYS A 375 15.15 4.07 13.42
N VAL A 376 14.40 3.25 12.68
CA VAL A 376 13.84 1.98 13.17
C VAL A 376 14.41 0.85 12.33
N GLN A 377 15.05 -0.12 12.98
CA GLN A 377 15.46 -1.37 12.34
C GLN A 377 14.33 -2.41 12.50
N PRO A 378 13.69 -2.84 11.39
CA PRO A 378 12.71 -3.91 11.45
C PRO A 378 13.41 -5.26 11.64
N LEU A 379 12.90 -6.07 12.56
CA LEU A 379 13.45 -7.37 12.94
C LEU A 379 12.34 -8.42 13.06
N LEU A 380 11.79 -8.92 11.94
CA LEU A 380 10.71 -9.93 11.84
C LEU A 380 9.41 -9.59 12.59
N GLN A 381 9.47 -9.44 13.90
CA GLN A 381 8.41 -9.00 14.80
C GLN A 381 8.86 -7.86 15.72
N TRP A 382 10.15 -7.64 15.88
CA TRP A 382 10.73 -6.64 16.77
C TRP A 382 11.13 -5.38 16.00
N GLN A 383 11.28 -4.30 16.76
CA GLN A 383 11.81 -3.04 16.26
C GLN A 383 12.87 -2.56 17.23
N ASP A 384 14.07 -2.35 16.70
CA ASP A 384 15.17 -1.73 17.43
C ASP A 384 15.25 -0.26 17.00
N ASP A 385 14.99 0.64 17.95
CA ASP A 385 15.13 2.08 17.78
C ASP A 385 16.59 2.49 17.96
N TYR A 386 17.10 3.27 17.02
CA TYR A 386 18.42 3.87 17.16
C TYR A 386 18.50 5.24 16.50
N ALA A 387 19.49 6.02 16.93
CA ALA A 387 19.80 7.31 16.34
C ALA A 387 21.25 7.35 15.83
N LEU A 388 21.42 7.90 14.63
CA LEU A 388 22.73 8.17 14.03
C LEU A 388 23.17 9.58 14.41
N ASP A 389 24.37 9.69 14.97
CA ASP A 389 25.00 10.99 15.24
C ASP A 389 25.54 11.57 13.93
N LEU A 390 24.84 12.56 13.37
CA LEU A 390 25.22 13.16 12.11
C LEU A 390 26.41 14.11 12.27
N LYS A 391 26.73 14.57 13.49
CA LYS A 391 27.91 15.40 13.74
C LYS A 391 29.20 14.60 13.89
N GLY A 392 29.11 13.27 14.01
CA GLY A 392 30.27 12.39 14.20
C GLY A 392 31.00 12.60 15.53
N LEU A 393 30.33 13.16 16.54
CA LEU A 393 30.91 13.47 17.86
C LEU A 393 30.89 12.29 18.83
N SER A 394 30.27 11.16 18.44
CA SER A 394 30.15 9.95 19.28
C SER A 394 29.45 10.20 20.61
N ARG A 395 28.47 11.09 20.60
CA ARG A 395 27.66 11.45 21.78
C ARG A 395 26.53 10.44 22.02
N SER A 396 25.95 10.51 23.21
CA SER A 396 24.70 9.79 23.54
C SER A 396 23.50 10.72 23.35
N LEU A 397 22.40 10.19 22.83
CA LEU A 397 21.14 10.92 22.70
C LEU A 397 20.47 11.19 24.07
N GLY A 398 20.86 10.44 25.12
CA GLY A 398 20.27 10.56 26.46
C GLY A 398 18.84 10.02 26.57
N GLN A 399 18.32 9.38 25.53
CA GLN A 399 17.03 8.70 25.56
C GLN A 399 17.20 7.23 25.96
N PRO A 400 16.47 6.75 26.98
CA PRO A 400 16.51 5.34 27.35
C PRO A 400 15.98 4.48 26.20
N HIS A 401 16.57 3.30 26.01
CA HIS A 401 16.20 2.29 25.00
C HIS A 401 16.41 2.66 23.52
N VAL A 402 16.84 3.89 23.20
CA VAL A 402 17.34 4.25 21.86
C VAL A 402 18.84 4.00 21.81
N ARG A 403 19.29 3.09 20.94
CA ARG A 403 20.74 2.87 20.75
C ARG A 403 21.33 4.05 19.98
N TYR A 404 22.53 4.48 20.34
CA TYR A 404 23.28 5.42 19.52
C TYR A 404 24.25 4.65 18.63
N LYS A 405 24.42 5.11 17.39
CA LYS A 405 25.38 4.54 16.45
C LYS A 405 26.17 5.66 15.77
N ASN A 406 27.48 5.46 15.69
CA ASN A 406 28.36 6.30 14.89
C ASN A 406 28.19 5.96 13.41
N CYS A 407 28.27 6.97 12.57
CA CYS A 407 28.13 6.85 11.13
C CYS A 407 29.23 7.68 10.47
N VAL A 408 30.03 7.06 9.62
CA VAL A 408 30.99 7.74 8.75
C VAL A 408 30.31 8.12 7.44
N TRP A 409 29.53 7.20 6.88
CA TRP A 409 28.71 7.45 5.71
C TRP A 409 27.31 6.86 5.84
N ILE A 410 26.38 7.49 5.14
CA ILE A 410 24.97 7.11 5.04
C ILE A 410 24.48 7.32 3.60
N GLY A 411 23.54 6.51 3.14
CA GLY A 411 22.80 6.78 1.92
C GLY A 411 21.47 6.06 1.88
N ALA A 412 20.59 6.50 0.98
CA ALA A 412 19.33 5.82 0.70
C ALA A 412 19.62 4.47 0.02
N ALA A 413 19.04 3.40 0.53
CA ALA A 413 19.20 2.07 -0.03
C ALA A 413 18.49 1.98 -1.39
N VAL A 414 19.18 1.49 -2.41
CA VAL A 414 18.62 1.18 -3.73
C VAL A 414 18.24 -0.29 -3.75
N LEU A 415 16.95 -0.58 -3.57
CA LEU A 415 16.44 -1.94 -3.49
C LEU A 415 16.13 -2.51 -4.88
N ASP A 416 15.73 -3.77 -4.96
CA ASP A 416 15.45 -4.42 -6.25
C ASP A 416 14.26 -3.77 -6.97
N ALA A 417 13.27 -3.28 -6.23
CA ALA A 417 12.18 -2.48 -6.79
C ALA A 417 12.67 -1.17 -7.41
N ASP A 418 13.62 -0.48 -6.77
CA ASP A 418 14.21 0.75 -7.31
C ASP A 418 15.07 0.47 -8.52
N ARG A 419 15.88 -0.59 -8.50
CA ARG A 419 16.69 -1.02 -9.65
C ARG A 419 15.83 -1.25 -10.89
N ARG A 420 14.75 -2.03 -10.75
CA ARG A 420 13.84 -2.27 -11.87
C ARG A 420 13.22 -0.98 -12.40
N ALA A 421 12.78 -0.10 -11.51
CA ALA A 421 12.23 1.19 -11.91
C ALA A 421 13.27 2.06 -12.63
N LEU A 422 14.50 2.07 -12.14
CA LEU A 422 15.61 2.81 -12.77
C LEU A 422 16.04 2.18 -14.09
N GLU A 423 15.99 0.86 -14.23
CA GLU A 423 16.30 0.14 -15.47
C GLU A 423 15.21 0.38 -16.53
N CYS A 424 13.92 0.29 -16.17
CA CYS A 424 12.81 0.71 -17.04
C CYS A 424 12.93 2.19 -17.41
N ASN A 425 13.27 3.05 -16.45
CA ASN A 425 13.50 4.47 -16.72
C ASN A 425 14.76 4.70 -17.55
N VAL A 426 15.76 3.81 -17.59
CA VAL A 426 16.95 3.95 -18.44
C VAL A 426 16.64 3.46 -19.85
N GLU A 427 15.85 2.41 -20.03
CA GLU A 427 15.32 2.04 -21.34
C GLU A 427 14.41 3.15 -21.88
N GLU A 428 13.52 3.71 -21.05
CA GLU A 428 12.72 4.89 -21.38
C GLU A 428 13.56 6.16 -21.54
N ASN A 429 14.64 6.37 -20.77
CA ASN A 429 15.50 7.56 -20.92
C ASN A 429 16.52 7.43 -22.07
N GLU A 430 16.97 6.23 -22.45
CA GLU A 430 17.76 6.01 -23.68
C GLU A 430 16.88 6.18 -24.92
N LEU A 431 15.57 5.90 -24.82
CA LEU A 431 14.56 6.28 -25.81
C LEU A 431 14.24 7.79 -25.75
N GLN A 432 14.19 8.42 -24.57
CA GLN A 432 13.84 9.85 -24.39
C GLN A 432 15.02 10.83 -24.57
N GLU A 433 16.29 10.46 -24.38
CA GLU A 433 17.44 11.36 -24.59
C GLU A 433 17.69 11.69 -26.07
N VAL A 434 17.04 10.96 -26.97
CA VAL A 434 17.00 11.30 -28.40
C VAL A 434 15.92 12.36 -28.72
N GLN A 435 14.97 12.64 -27.81
CA GLN A 435 13.71 13.35 -28.13
C GLN A 435 13.31 14.52 -27.19
N ARG A 436 14.22 15.14 -26.44
CA ARG A 436 13.88 16.30 -25.59
C ARG A 436 14.16 17.64 -26.26
N ASP A 437 13.21 18.07 -27.08
CA ASP A 437 12.64 19.43 -27.04
C ASP A 437 11.40 19.45 -27.97
N GLY A 438 10.22 19.06 -27.42
CA GLY A 438 8.92 19.10 -28.13
C GLY A 438 7.89 18.05 -27.70
N SER A 439 8.33 16.90 -27.15
CA SER A 439 7.48 15.71 -26.95
C SER A 439 6.57 15.73 -25.70
N SER A 440 7.03 16.31 -24.58
CA SER A 440 6.24 16.34 -23.31
C SER A 440 4.90 17.08 -23.45
N ASP A 441 4.90 18.23 -24.15
CA ASP A 441 3.70 19.05 -24.35
C ASP A 441 2.68 18.32 -25.25
N TRP A 442 3.16 17.49 -26.17
CA TRP A 442 2.31 16.68 -27.03
C TRP A 442 1.61 15.58 -26.22
N THR A 443 2.34 14.83 -25.38
CA THR A 443 1.78 13.74 -24.57
C THR A 443 0.69 14.24 -23.62
N GLU A 444 0.96 15.32 -22.87
CA GLU A 444 -0.02 15.89 -21.94
C GLU A 444 -1.29 16.35 -22.66
N ARG A 445 -1.13 17.03 -23.80
CA ARG A 445 -2.26 17.50 -24.62
C ARG A 445 -3.07 16.33 -25.17
N THR A 446 -2.43 15.31 -25.72
CA THR A 446 -3.09 14.14 -26.31
C THR A 446 -3.84 13.34 -25.24
N GLN A 447 -3.23 13.10 -24.07
CA GLN A 447 -3.91 12.43 -22.96
C GLN A 447 -5.13 13.21 -22.46
N GLN A 448 -5.06 14.54 -22.42
CA GLN A 448 -6.20 15.38 -22.07
C GLN A 448 -7.35 15.25 -23.08
N TRP A 449 -7.04 15.18 -24.38
CA TRP A 449 -8.06 14.99 -25.43
C TRP A 449 -8.70 13.60 -25.34
N ILE A 450 -7.92 12.56 -25.12
CA ILE A 450 -8.41 11.18 -24.91
C ILE A 450 -9.36 11.14 -23.71
N LYS A 451 -8.96 11.75 -22.59
CA LYS A 451 -9.80 11.85 -21.39
C LYS A 451 -11.13 12.55 -21.66
N ASN A 452 -11.10 13.67 -22.38
CA ASN A 452 -12.32 14.42 -22.73
C ASN A 452 -13.24 13.57 -23.61
N LEU A 453 -12.69 12.88 -24.62
CA LEU A 453 -13.45 12.00 -25.51
C LEU A 453 -14.13 10.87 -24.74
N ASN A 454 -13.43 10.23 -23.82
CA ASN A 454 -13.94 9.06 -23.09
C ASN A 454 -14.83 9.42 -21.87
N THR A 455 -15.04 10.71 -21.60
CA THR A 455 -15.95 11.15 -20.53
C THR A 455 -17.40 10.72 -20.81
N GLU A 456 -18.10 10.27 -19.76
CA GLU A 456 -19.50 9.86 -19.83
C GLU A 456 -20.41 11.03 -20.28
N GLY A 457 -21.35 10.77 -21.19
CA GLY A 457 -22.27 11.78 -21.71
C GLY A 457 -21.70 12.70 -22.82
N ILE A 458 -20.45 12.51 -23.23
CA ILE A 458 -19.84 13.19 -24.39
C ILE A 458 -20.06 12.38 -25.68
N ASP A 459 -20.40 13.08 -26.77
CA ASP A 459 -20.51 12.47 -28.09
C ASP A 459 -19.13 12.11 -28.65
N LYS A 460 -18.97 10.88 -29.13
CA LYS A 460 -17.69 10.33 -29.59
C LYS A 460 -17.49 10.68 -31.06
N LEU A 461 -17.04 11.89 -31.32
CA LEU A 461 -16.87 12.41 -32.67
C LEU A 461 -15.41 12.33 -33.13
N VAL A 462 -15.22 12.12 -34.43
CA VAL A 462 -13.93 12.21 -35.13
C VAL A 462 -14.10 13.02 -36.41
N GLU A 463 -13.04 13.70 -36.82
CA GLU A 463 -13.03 14.52 -38.03
C GLU A 463 -12.38 13.77 -39.19
N VAL A 464 -13.01 13.83 -40.36
CA VAL A 464 -12.47 13.33 -41.63
C VAL A 464 -12.30 14.50 -42.58
N ALA A 465 -11.07 14.77 -43.01
CA ALA A 465 -10.79 15.87 -43.93
C ALA A 465 -11.19 15.52 -45.37
N HIS A 466 -10.88 16.43 -46.29
CA HIS A 466 -11.20 16.28 -47.72
C HIS A 466 -10.48 15.13 -48.44
N ASP A 467 -9.49 14.51 -47.79
CA ASP A 467 -8.85 13.29 -48.29
C ASP A 467 -9.78 12.08 -48.21
N GLY A 468 -10.80 12.13 -47.34
CA GLY A 468 -11.86 11.13 -47.27
C GLY A 468 -11.32 9.73 -47.00
N ALA A 469 -10.26 9.64 -46.19
CA ALA A 469 -9.53 8.40 -45.99
C ALA A 469 -9.56 7.95 -44.52
N PHE A 470 -9.83 6.66 -44.31
CA PHE A 470 -9.58 5.98 -43.05
C PHE A 470 -8.43 4.99 -43.20
N VAL A 471 -7.72 4.73 -42.12
CA VAL A 471 -6.73 3.66 -42.00
C VAL A 471 -7.18 2.70 -40.90
N ALA A 472 -6.97 1.41 -41.13
CA ALA A 472 -7.34 0.35 -40.19
C ALA A 472 -6.28 -0.73 -40.18
N GLY A 473 -6.06 -1.35 -39.03
CA GLY A 473 -4.95 -2.28 -38.89
C GLY A 473 -4.53 -2.61 -37.47
N ASP A 474 -3.47 -3.40 -37.38
CA ASP A 474 -2.72 -3.65 -36.17
C ASP A 474 -1.86 -2.42 -35.86
N ILE A 475 -2.24 -1.69 -34.81
CA ILE A 475 -1.55 -0.45 -34.46
C ILE A 475 -0.14 -0.71 -33.91
N GLU A 476 0.09 -1.85 -33.28
CA GLU A 476 1.40 -2.24 -32.76
C GLU A 476 2.38 -2.54 -33.90
N LEU A 477 1.90 -3.14 -34.99
CA LEU A 477 2.70 -3.39 -36.19
C LEU A 477 2.86 -2.16 -37.09
N SER A 478 2.08 -1.11 -36.86
CA SER A 478 2.13 0.12 -37.65
C SER A 478 3.10 1.18 -37.08
N LYS A 479 3.89 0.84 -36.04
CA LYS A 479 4.70 1.80 -35.26
C LYS A 479 5.95 2.30 -35.97
N ALA A 480 6.65 1.47 -36.75
CA ALA A 480 7.91 1.93 -37.34
C ALA A 480 7.68 2.93 -38.48
N ASP A 481 8.66 3.78 -38.75
CA ASP A 481 8.61 4.80 -39.81
C ASP A 481 8.39 4.20 -41.21
N THR A 482 8.80 2.95 -41.42
CA THR A 482 8.64 2.23 -42.69
C THR A 482 7.33 1.45 -42.78
N ASP A 483 6.59 1.33 -41.68
CA ASP A 483 5.40 0.50 -41.62
C ASP A 483 4.19 1.31 -42.10
N GLU A 484 3.32 0.65 -42.87
CA GLU A 484 2.06 1.21 -43.35
C GLU A 484 0.92 0.44 -42.68
N TRP A 485 -0.20 1.12 -42.44
CA TRP A 485 -1.44 0.49 -42.00
C TRP A 485 -1.88 -0.57 -43.01
N GLU A 486 -2.35 -1.74 -42.55
CA GLU A 486 -2.69 -2.85 -43.45
C GLU A 486 -3.86 -2.52 -44.39
N ALA A 487 -4.78 -1.63 -43.97
CA ALA A 487 -5.91 -1.21 -44.78
C ALA A 487 -6.02 0.32 -44.86
N VAL A 488 -6.28 0.81 -46.08
CA VAL A 488 -6.64 2.21 -46.36
C VAL A 488 -8.00 2.24 -47.06
N ILE A 489 -9.00 2.78 -46.39
CA ILE A 489 -10.37 2.93 -46.89
C ILE A 489 -10.52 4.32 -47.49
N LEU A 490 -10.90 4.41 -48.77
CA LEU A 490 -11.02 5.67 -49.51
C LEU A 490 -12.48 6.02 -49.79
N GLY A 491 -12.73 7.31 -50.00
CA GLY A 491 -14.04 7.83 -50.43
C GLY A 491 -15.02 8.04 -49.29
N ALA A 492 -14.54 8.18 -48.05
CA ALA A 492 -15.37 8.62 -46.93
C ALA A 492 -15.77 10.09 -47.08
N LYS A 493 -17.04 10.37 -46.77
CA LYS A 493 -17.59 11.73 -46.80
C LYS A 493 -16.86 12.64 -45.79
N PRO A 494 -16.31 13.79 -46.21
CA PRO A 494 -15.67 14.72 -45.29
C PRO A 494 -16.63 15.29 -44.24
N GLY A 495 -16.12 15.57 -43.04
CA GLY A 495 -16.87 16.15 -41.92
C GLY A 495 -16.75 15.34 -40.64
N LEU A 496 -17.76 15.47 -39.78
CA LEU A 496 -17.81 14.85 -38.46
C LEU A 496 -18.48 13.48 -38.51
N TRP A 497 -17.80 12.50 -37.97
CA TRP A 497 -18.23 11.12 -37.85
C TRP A 497 -18.40 10.75 -36.39
N ARG A 498 -19.50 10.07 -36.06
CA ARG A 498 -19.75 9.52 -34.73
C ARG A 498 -19.26 8.09 -34.65
N VAL A 499 -18.50 7.78 -33.61
CA VAL A 499 -17.94 6.45 -33.32
C VAL A 499 -18.71 5.81 -32.16
N PHE A 500 -19.05 4.54 -32.25
CA PHE A 500 -19.63 3.79 -31.13
C PHE A 500 -19.36 2.29 -31.28
N ILE A 501 -19.47 1.56 -30.17
CA ILE A 501 -19.27 0.11 -30.14
C ILE A 501 -20.65 -0.54 -29.94
N GLY A 502 -21.03 -1.42 -30.87
CA GLY A 502 -22.27 -2.20 -30.81
C GLY A 502 -22.19 -3.34 -29.81
N ALA A 503 -23.32 -4.00 -29.53
CA ALA A 503 -23.42 -5.06 -28.52
C ALA A 503 -22.53 -6.30 -28.79
N SER A 504 -22.14 -6.51 -30.05
CA SER A 504 -21.23 -7.56 -30.51
C SER A 504 -19.74 -7.19 -30.41
N GLY A 505 -19.39 -6.01 -29.90
CA GLY A 505 -18.02 -5.48 -29.98
C GLY A 505 -17.66 -4.91 -31.35
N THR A 506 -18.62 -4.85 -32.28
CA THR A 506 -18.44 -4.23 -33.60
C THR A 506 -18.29 -2.73 -33.47
N VAL A 507 -17.24 -2.17 -34.06
CA VAL A 507 -17.00 -0.72 -34.09
C VAL A 507 -17.79 -0.13 -35.24
N HIS A 508 -18.54 0.93 -35.00
CA HIS A 508 -19.33 1.64 -36.00
C HIS A 508 -18.93 3.11 -36.09
N LEU A 509 -18.78 3.61 -37.32
CA LEU A 509 -18.62 5.03 -37.60
C LEU A 509 -19.74 5.49 -38.53
N ALA A 510 -20.42 6.60 -38.22
CA ALA A 510 -21.46 7.16 -39.06
C ALA A 510 -21.26 8.66 -39.26
N TRP A 511 -21.33 9.12 -40.50
CA TRP A 511 -21.27 10.54 -40.84
C TRP A 511 -22.49 11.28 -40.26
N VAL A 512 -22.24 12.42 -39.61
CA VAL A 512 -23.27 13.22 -38.94
C VAL A 512 -23.54 14.53 -39.66
N ARG A 513 -22.49 15.30 -39.94
CA ARG A 513 -22.57 16.64 -40.54
C ARG A 513 -21.20 17.13 -40.99
N GLU A 514 -21.19 18.17 -41.82
CA GLU A 514 -19.99 18.94 -42.13
C GLU A 514 -19.49 19.73 -40.90
N GLY A 515 -18.17 19.90 -40.78
CA GLY A 515 -17.53 20.73 -39.75
C GLY A 515 -16.21 20.18 -39.24
N GLU A 516 -15.56 20.97 -38.37
CA GLU A 516 -14.31 20.63 -37.66
C GLU A 516 -14.61 20.31 -36.19
N LEU A 517 -13.69 19.62 -35.51
CA LEU A 517 -13.85 19.19 -34.13
C LEU A 517 -12.83 19.85 -33.18
N ASP A 518 -13.32 20.50 -32.12
CA ASP A 518 -12.48 20.98 -31.00
C ASP A 518 -12.54 19.98 -29.83
N TYR A 519 -11.45 19.24 -29.63
CA TYR A 519 -11.31 18.26 -28.54
C TYR A 519 -11.28 18.89 -27.13
N ASN A 520 -11.15 20.21 -27.01
CA ASN A 520 -11.27 20.93 -25.75
C ASN A 520 -12.72 21.37 -25.44
N ALA A 521 -13.63 21.26 -26.41
CA ALA A 521 -15.00 21.74 -26.32
C ALA A 521 -16.00 20.76 -26.98
N LEU A 522 -15.89 19.48 -26.63
CA LEU A 522 -16.71 18.41 -27.23
C LEU A 522 -18.22 18.58 -26.91
N PRO A 523 -19.11 18.32 -27.88
CA PRO A 523 -20.55 18.43 -27.68
C PRO A 523 -21.09 17.33 -26.76
N GLN A 524 -22.13 17.66 -26.00
CA GLN A 524 -22.88 16.67 -25.23
C GLN A 524 -23.66 15.74 -26.16
N PHE A 525 -23.81 14.48 -25.73
CA PHE A 525 -24.54 13.45 -26.45
C PHE A 525 -25.97 13.90 -26.76
N SER A 526 -26.33 13.87 -28.05
CA SER A 526 -27.65 14.26 -28.54
C SER A 526 -28.23 13.18 -29.46
N GLY A 527 -28.80 12.14 -28.86
CA GLY A 527 -29.76 11.23 -29.50
C GLY A 527 -29.28 9.81 -29.76
N ASP A 528 -30.26 8.91 -29.85
CA ASP A 528 -30.07 7.47 -30.08
C ASP A 528 -29.44 7.20 -31.45
N VAL A 529 -28.41 6.35 -31.46
CA VAL A 529 -27.85 5.78 -32.68
C VAL A 529 -28.61 4.50 -32.97
N VAL A 530 -29.39 4.49 -34.05
CA VAL A 530 -30.13 3.31 -34.48
C VAL A 530 -29.21 2.49 -35.40
N GLU A 531 -28.85 1.29 -34.95
CA GLU A 531 -28.29 0.25 -35.83
C GLU A 531 -29.32 -0.02 -36.94
N SER A 532 -29.01 0.37 -38.18
CA SER A 532 -29.87 0.09 -39.33
C SER A 532 -29.64 -1.36 -39.76
N GLU A 533 -30.40 -2.28 -39.18
CA GLU A 533 -30.47 -3.67 -39.64
C GLU A 533 -31.25 -3.72 -40.97
N GLY A 534 -30.53 -3.71 -42.09
CA GLY A 534 -31.14 -3.81 -43.42
C GLY A 534 -30.36 -3.14 -44.56
N ASP A 535 -29.28 -2.42 -44.25
CA ASP A 535 -28.48 -1.73 -45.26
C ASP A 535 -27.54 -2.72 -46.00
N ASN A 536 -27.32 -2.49 -47.30
CA ASN A 536 -26.40 -3.28 -48.13
C ASN A 536 -24.94 -2.89 -47.83
N TRP A 537 -24.36 -3.51 -46.81
CA TRP A 537 -22.94 -3.35 -46.48
C TRP A 537 -22.06 -3.94 -47.57
N GLU A 538 -21.10 -3.16 -48.07
CA GLU A 538 -20.05 -3.64 -48.97
C GLU A 538 -18.73 -3.75 -48.21
N GLU A 539 -17.98 -4.81 -48.47
CA GLU A 539 -16.62 -4.96 -47.95
C GLU A 539 -15.71 -3.92 -48.63
N LEU A 540 -15.07 -3.09 -47.82
CA LEU A 540 -14.17 -2.03 -48.28
C LEU A 540 -12.70 -2.41 -48.09
N ALA A 541 -12.40 -3.13 -47.00
CA ALA A 541 -11.06 -3.63 -46.72
C ALA A 541 -11.10 -4.83 -45.77
N SER A 542 -10.03 -5.62 -45.78
CA SER A 542 -9.78 -6.70 -44.83
C SER A 542 -8.31 -6.68 -44.41
N PHE A 543 -8.01 -6.98 -43.16
CA PHE A 543 -6.64 -7.05 -42.64
C PHE A 543 -6.53 -8.12 -41.54
N SER A 544 -5.30 -8.40 -41.09
CA SER A 544 -5.03 -9.35 -40.00
C SER A 544 -4.40 -8.62 -38.83
N VAL A 545 -4.64 -9.09 -37.61
CA VAL A 545 -4.08 -8.54 -36.37
C VAL A 545 -3.37 -9.66 -35.63
N ASP A 546 -2.15 -9.38 -35.14
CA ASP A 546 -1.29 -10.34 -34.43
C ASP A 546 -0.93 -9.86 -33.01
N SER A 547 -1.17 -8.58 -32.69
CA SER A 547 -0.83 -7.98 -31.39
C SER A 547 -2.00 -7.96 -30.39
N GLY A 548 -3.21 -8.29 -30.84
CA GLY A 548 -4.45 -8.08 -30.11
C GLY A 548 -4.92 -6.61 -30.00
N MET A 549 -4.26 -5.67 -30.70
CA MET A 549 -4.63 -4.24 -30.69
C MET A 549 -5.05 -3.75 -32.07
N VAL A 550 -6.33 -3.40 -32.22
CA VAL A 550 -6.92 -2.99 -33.49
C VAL A 550 -7.22 -1.50 -33.49
N GLY A 551 -6.73 -0.78 -34.50
CA GLY A 551 -7.01 0.63 -34.72
C GLY A 551 -7.89 0.88 -35.95
N LEU A 552 -8.77 1.89 -35.84
CA LEU A 552 -9.48 2.48 -36.99
C LEU A 552 -9.52 4.00 -36.84
N PHE A 553 -8.85 4.72 -37.75
CA PHE A 553 -8.62 6.15 -37.66
C PHE A 553 -8.91 6.87 -38.98
N SER A 554 -9.43 8.09 -38.88
CA SER A 554 -9.33 9.07 -39.96
C SER A 554 -7.86 9.35 -40.23
N LYS A 555 -7.42 9.14 -41.48
CA LYS A 555 -6.00 9.26 -41.85
C LYS A 555 -5.49 10.67 -41.60
N SER A 556 -6.21 11.67 -42.08
CA SER A 556 -5.86 13.08 -41.92
C SER A 556 -5.83 13.53 -40.46
N ALA A 557 -6.77 13.07 -39.64
CA ALA A 557 -6.77 13.39 -38.21
C ALA A 557 -5.61 12.73 -37.47
N LEU A 558 -5.28 11.48 -37.80
CA LEU A 558 -4.15 10.76 -37.23
C LEU A 558 -2.81 11.39 -37.66
N ASP A 559 -2.65 11.71 -38.94
CA ASP A 559 -1.47 12.38 -39.48
C ASP A 559 -1.26 13.75 -38.82
N THR A 560 -2.35 14.49 -38.57
CA THR A 560 -2.31 15.78 -37.85
C THR A 560 -1.98 15.60 -36.36
N LEU A 561 -2.52 14.56 -35.74
CA LEU A 561 -2.28 14.24 -34.34
C LEU A 561 -0.80 13.89 -34.13
N VAL A 562 -0.22 13.02 -34.97
CA VAL A 562 1.20 12.67 -34.94
C VAL A 562 2.04 13.89 -35.31
N GLY A 563 1.73 14.56 -36.42
CA GLY A 563 2.45 15.75 -36.86
C GLY A 563 3.95 15.49 -37.04
N ASP A 564 4.77 16.35 -36.43
CA ASP A 564 6.24 16.20 -36.41
C ASP A 564 6.74 15.30 -35.24
N CYS A 565 5.82 14.66 -34.50
CA CYS A 565 6.17 13.73 -33.44
C CYS A 565 6.72 12.43 -34.02
N ASP A 566 7.60 11.77 -33.27
CA ASP A 566 8.08 10.43 -33.63
C ASP A 566 6.89 9.47 -33.69
N LYS A 567 6.72 8.81 -34.83
CA LYS A 567 5.54 7.99 -35.13
C LYS A 567 5.41 6.83 -34.16
N GLN A 568 6.51 6.17 -33.84
CA GLN A 568 6.55 5.07 -32.88
C GLN A 568 6.11 5.56 -31.50
N PHE A 569 6.69 6.66 -31.01
CA PHE A 569 6.32 7.26 -29.74
C PHE A 569 4.85 7.66 -29.67
N ALA A 570 4.33 8.28 -30.74
CA ALA A 570 2.94 8.70 -30.79
C ALA A 570 1.99 7.50 -30.71
N TYR A 571 2.27 6.42 -31.43
CA TYR A 571 1.43 5.23 -31.43
C TYR A 571 1.55 4.43 -30.13
N GLU A 572 2.74 4.31 -29.53
CA GLU A 572 2.93 3.75 -28.19
C GLU A 572 2.10 4.52 -27.16
N THR A 573 2.13 5.85 -27.20
CA THR A 573 1.33 6.69 -26.29
C THR A 573 -0.17 6.45 -26.44
N LEU A 574 -0.66 6.25 -27.67
CA LEU A 574 -2.08 5.95 -27.91
C LEU A 574 -2.47 4.56 -27.40
N VAL A 575 -1.63 3.54 -27.59
CA VAL A 575 -1.90 2.19 -27.07
C VAL A 575 -1.83 2.15 -25.54
N ASP A 576 -0.84 2.80 -24.93
CA ASP A 576 -0.71 2.88 -23.48
C ASP A 576 -1.92 3.59 -22.86
N ALA A 577 -2.41 4.65 -23.51
CA ALA A 577 -3.60 5.36 -23.06
C ALA A 577 -4.83 4.44 -22.97
N MET A 578 -4.98 3.47 -23.87
CA MET A 578 -6.09 2.52 -23.81
C MET A 578 -6.05 1.62 -22.56
N ASN A 579 -4.85 1.31 -22.05
CA ASN A 579 -4.64 0.42 -20.90
C ASN A 579 -4.67 1.14 -19.54
N LEU A 580 -4.79 2.47 -19.53
CA LEU A 580 -4.87 3.26 -18.30
C LEU A 580 -6.34 3.37 -17.84
N ASP A 581 -6.58 3.10 -16.55
CA ASP A 581 -7.91 2.95 -15.91
C ASP A 581 -8.89 4.14 -16.10
N ASP A 582 -8.45 5.28 -16.64
CA ASP A 582 -9.23 6.52 -16.80
C ASP A 582 -9.31 7.08 -18.24
N LEU A 583 -8.66 6.45 -19.23
CA LEU A 583 -8.48 7.05 -20.57
C LEU A 583 -9.28 6.37 -21.69
N GLY A 584 -9.56 5.06 -21.64
CA GLY A 584 -10.49 4.39 -22.57
C GLY A 584 -10.00 4.26 -24.03
N GLY A 585 -10.83 3.67 -24.90
CA GLY A 585 -10.45 3.29 -26.28
C GLY A 585 -10.73 4.34 -27.37
N PHE A 586 -11.51 5.39 -27.09
CA PHE A 586 -11.78 6.44 -28.10
C PHE A 586 -10.61 7.42 -28.17
N MET A 587 -10.10 7.68 -29.37
CA MET A 587 -8.88 8.48 -29.58
C MET A 587 -9.18 9.68 -30.50
N PRO A 588 -8.41 10.77 -30.44
CA PRO A 588 -8.52 11.83 -31.44
C PRO A 588 -8.34 11.23 -32.85
N GLY A 589 -9.35 11.42 -33.70
CA GLY A 589 -9.37 10.87 -35.05
C GLY A 589 -9.83 9.41 -35.18
N GLY A 590 -10.06 8.65 -34.11
CA GLY A 590 -10.45 7.25 -34.25
C GLY A 590 -10.74 6.49 -32.95
N ILE A 591 -10.46 5.19 -32.99
CA ILE A 591 -10.67 4.28 -31.87
C ILE A 591 -9.64 3.15 -31.91
N ILE A 592 -9.22 2.71 -30.72
CA ILE A 592 -8.43 1.51 -30.50
C ILE A 592 -9.26 0.56 -29.64
N ILE A 593 -9.28 -0.72 -30.03
CA ILE A 593 -9.94 -1.78 -29.26
C ILE A 593 -8.96 -2.94 -29.02
N SER A 594 -9.16 -3.64 -27.90
CA SER A 594 -8.51 -4.94 -27.67
C SER A 594 -9.38 -5.99 -28.34
N GLY A 595 -8.78 -6.73 -29.26
CA GLY A 595 -9.44 -7.77 -30.05
C GLY A 595 -8.68 -9.09 -30.01
N ASP A 596 -9.29 -10.13 -30.57
CA ASP A 596 -8.61 -11.40 -30.79
C ASP A 596 -7.66 -11.31 -31.99
N ASP A 597 -6.58 -12.07 -31.98
CA ASP A 597 -5.71 -12.25 -33.14
C ASP A 597 -6.50 -12.91 -34.28
N GLY A 598 -6.32 -12.43 -35.52
CA GLY A 598 -7.02 -12.97 -36.69
C GLY A 598 -7.46 -11.93 -37.70
N GLY A 599 -8.38 -12.33 -38.58
CA GLY A 599 -8.89 -11.50 -39.67
C GLY A 599 -9.94 -10.49 -39.19
N TYR A 600 -9.88 -9.29 -39.74
CA TYR A 600 -10.84 -8.22 -39.54
C TYR A 600 -11.32 -7.70 -40.89
N VAL A 601 -12.60 -7.33 -40.94
CA VAL A 601 -13.24 -6.77 -42.13
C VAL A 601 -13.82 -5.41 -41.81
N VAL A 602 -13.55 -4.44 -42.67
CA VAL A 602 -14.18 -3.11 -42.67
C VAL A 602 -15.18 -3.07 -43.80
N GLU A 603 -16.45 -2.90 -43.44
CA GLU A 603 -17.55 -2.77 -44.38
C GLU A 603 -18.09 -1.34 -44.35
N GLY A 604 -18.65 -0.86 -45.45
CA GLY A 604 -19.27 0.47 -45.49
C GLY A 604 -20.54 0.55 -46.31
N ILE A 605 -21.21 1.69 -46.19
CA ILE A 605 -22.40 2.07 -46.95
C ILE A 605 -22.15 3.42 -47.58
N LYS A 606 -22.47 3.52 -48.87
CA LYS A 606 -22.35 4.74 -49.66
C LYS A 606 -23.69 5.48 -49.76
N ASP A 607 -23.63 6.79 -49.86
CA ASP A 607 -24.78 7.63 -50.19
C ASP A 607 -25.03 7.69 -51.72
N ASP A 608 -26.01 8.50 -52.14
CA ASP A 608 -26.39 8.66 -53.55
C ASP A 608 -25.27 9.27 -54.41
N ASP A 609 -24.31 9.97 -53.80
CA ASP A 609 -23.14 10.56 -54.44
C ASP A 609 -21.95 9.57 -54.52
N GLY A 610 -22.11 8.37 -53.94
CA GLY A 610 -21.11 7.32 -53.91
C GLY A 610 -20.07 7.49 -52.81
N GLU A 611 -20.27 8.42 -51.88
CA GLU A 611 -19.39 8.66 -50.74
C GLU A 611 -19.77 7.73 -49.59
N VAL A 612 -18.77 7.13 -48.92
CA VAL A 612 -19.00 6.30 -47.75
C VAL A 612 -19.50 7.19 -46.61
N VAL A 613 -20.67 6.86 -46.05
CA VAL A 613 -21.33 7.60 -44.96
C VAL A 613 -21.51 6.76 -43.69
N LYS A 614 -21.28 5.44 -43.77
CA LYS A 614 -21.20 4.55 -42.60
C LYS A 614 -20.08 3.54 -42.80
N LEU A 615 -19.38 3.22 -41.72
CA LEU A 615 -18.39 2.15 -41.63
C LEU A 615 -18.73 1.24 -40.45
N ARG A 616 -18.39 -0.04 -40.57
CA ARG A 616 -18.31 -0.94 -39.44
C ARG A 616 -17.09 -1.86 -39.55
N MET A 617 -16.46 -2.14 -38.42
CA MET A 617 -15.31 -3.03 -38.31
C MET A 617 -15.64 -4.17 -37.35
N ARG A 618 -15.43 -5.41 -37.81
CA ARG A 618 -15.68 -6.64 -37.04
C ARG A 618 -14.61 -7.68 -37.33
N ALA A 619 -14.39 -8.58 -36.37
CA ALA A 619 -13.64 -9.81 -36.62
C ALA A 619 -14.37 -10.67 -37.67
N ASP A 620 -13.60 -11.31 -38.56
CA ASP A 620 -14.09 -12.19 -39.63
C ASP A 620 -14.55 -13.57 -39.13
#